data_AF-A0A7C5L2A4-F1
#
_entry.id   AF-A0A7C5L2A4-F1
#
_cell.length_a   1.000
_cell.length_b   1.000
_cell.length_c   1.000
_cell.angle_alpha   90.00
_cell.angle_beta   90.00
_cell.angle_gamma   90.00
#
_symmetry.space_group_name_H-M   'P 1'
#
loop_
_entity.id
_entity.type
_entity.pdbx_description
1 polymer ?
#
loop_
_entity_poly.entity_id
_entity_poly.type
_entity_poly.pdbx_seq_one_letter_code
_entity_poly.pdbx_strand_id
1 'polypeptide(L)'
;MQKHKKDKHFLKKAFYPGGRSSLRAFIKKELRYPDQARKAGIEGTVQLRLTIDHSGLVRKVGIIKSLGYGCDEEAIRVVKMLRFTVPPPASHQKVRMHFHKKLNIHFRLPKAAAQNVQRVQYAYTAGKPQTPAASQGYHYTISWSAKSEEEE
;
A
#
# COMPACT_ATOMS: atom_id res chain seq x y z
N MET A 1 21.24 -35.38 -41.10
CA MET A 1 21.69 -33.97 -41.07
C MET A 1 21.08 -33.27 -39.85
N GLN A 2 21.80 -33.21 -38.73
CA GLN A 2 21.29 -32.52 -37.53
C GLN A 2 21.40 -31.00 -37.73
N LYS A 3 20.26 -30.32 -37.87
CA LYS A 3 20.19 -28.86 -37.90
C LYS A 3 20.60 -28.33 -36.53
N HIS A 4 21.84 -27.89 -36.39
CA HIS A 4 22.24 -27.03 -35.27
C HIS A 4 21.40 -25.76 -35.32
N LYS A 5 20.37 -25.67 -34.47
CA LYS A 5 19.70 -24.41 -34.15
C LYS A 5 20.73 -23.54 -33.44
N LYS A 6 21.42 -22.66 -34.19
CA LYS A 6 22.23 -21.58 -33.58
C LYS A 6 21.38 -20.91 -32.49
N ASP A 7 21.91 -20.85 -31.28
CA ASP A 7 21.25 -20.22 -30.14
C ASP A 7 20.83 -18.80 -30.51
N LYS A 8 19.52 -18.59 -30.65
CA LYS A 8 18.93 -17.30 -31.09
C LYS A 8 19.10 -16.17 -30.07
N HIS A 9 19.77 -16.43 -28.95
CA HIS A 9 20.04 -15.47 -27.88
C HIS A 9 21.44 -14.88 -28.03
N PHE A 10 21.69 -14.25 -29.18
CA PHE A 10 22.86 -13.40 -29.40
C PHE A 10 22.96 -12.27 -28.35
N LEU A 11 21.81 -11.91 -27.76
CA LEU A 11 21.68 -10.83 -26.82
C LEU A 11 21.07 -11.25 -25.48
N LYS A 12 21.95 -11.39 -24.50
CA LYS A 12 21.54 -11.58 -23.11
C LYS A 12 21.03 -10.24 -22.55
N LYS A 13 19.91 -10.28 -21.84
CA LYS A 13 19.23 -9.08 -21.31
C LYS A 13 19.93 -8.57 -20.05
N ALA A 14 19.92 -7.25 -19.84
CA ALA A 14 20.38 -6.64 -18.60
C ALA A 14 19.55 -7.10 -17.39
N PHE A 15 20.23 -7.65 -16.39
CA PHE A 15 19.61 -8.12 -15.15
C PHE A 15 20.20 -7.37 -13.95
N TYR A 16 19.46 -7.35 -12.84
CA TYR A 16 19.97 -6.79 -11.59
C TYR A 16 20.66 -7.90 -10.81
N PRO A 17 21.82 -7.67 -10.15
CA PRO A 17 22.45 -8.70 -9.32
C PRO A 17 21.49 -9.16 -8.22
N GLY A 18 21.30 -10.48 -8.08
CA GLY A 18 20.29 -11.05 -7.17
C GLY A 18 18.85 -11.00 -7.71
N GLY A 19 18.67 -10.61 -8.97
CA GLY A 19 17.40 -10.69 -9.68
C GLY A 19 16.37 -9.65 -9.21
N ARG A 20 15.09 -10.00 -9.34
CA ARG A 20 13.97 -9.08 -9.07
C ARG A 20 13.75 -8.83 -7.58
N SER A 21 14.12 -9.79 -6.73
CA SER A 21 13.95 -9.69 -5.27
C SER A 21 14.91 -8.66 -4.69
N SER A 22 16.21 -8.79 -4.97
CA SER A 22 17.23 -7.83 -4.51
C SER A 22 16.98 -6.42 -5.03
N LEU A 23 16.48 -6.28 -6.26
CA LEU A 23 16.07 -4.97 -6.79
C LEU A 23 14.96 -4.32 -5.94
N ARG A 24 13.92 -5.10 -5.60
CA ARG A 24 12.80 -4.60 -4.77
C ARG A 24 13.27 -4.28 -3.36
N ALA A 25 14.13 -5.11 -2.77
CA ALA A 25 14.69 -4.88 -1.45
C ALA A 25 15.54 -3.61 -1.41
N PHE A 26 16.39 -3.40 -2.42
CA PHE A 26 17.19 -2.18 -2.56
C PHE A 26 16.31 -0.94 -2.68
N ILE A 27 15.30 -0.98 -3.56
CA ILE A 27 14.36 0.13 -3.70
C ILE A 27 13.69 0.40 -2.35
N LYS A 28 13.15 -0.61 -1.68
CA LYS A 28 12.49 -0.42 -0.37
C LYS A 28 13.43 0.17 0.68
N LYS A 29 14.71 -0.20 0.67
CA LYS A 29 15.73 0.29 1.60
C LYS A 29 16.08 1.77 1.35
N GLU A 30 16.26 2.13 0.09
CA GLU A 30 16.73 3.48 -0.29
C GLU A 30 15.58 4.47 -0.52
N LEU A 31 14.34 4.00 -0.67
CA LEU A 31 13.16 4.83 -0.92
C LEU A 31 12.79 5.65 0.32
N ARG A 32 12.75 6.97 0.15
CA ARG A 32 12.33 7.92 1.19
C ARG A 32 11.00 8.53 0.80
N TYR A 33 10.01 8.43 1.68
CA TYR A 33 8.70 9.02 1.41
C TYR A 33 8.77 10.54 1.48
N PRO A 34 8.43 11.29 0.41
CA PRO A 34 8.41 12.75 0.45
C PRO A 34 7.41 13.28 1.48
N ASP A 35 7.75 14.37 2.16
CA ASP A 35 6.86 14.97 3.17
C ASP A 35 5.53 15.43 2.60
N GLN A 36 5.51 15.95 1.37
CA GLN A 36 4.31 16.38 0.68
C GLN A 36 3.33 15.21 0.48
N ALA A 37 3.82 14.09 -0.09
CA ALA A 37 3.02 12.89 -0.28
C ALA A 37 2.57 12.25 1.05
N ARG A 38 3.41 12.33 2.10
CA ARG A 38 3.08 11.83 3.44
C ARG A 38 1.96 12.64 4.09
N LYS A 39 2.02 13.97 4.03
CA LYS A 39 1.00 14.88 4.59
C LYS A 39 -0.33 14.76 3.86
N ALA A 40 -0.29 14.59 2.54
CA ALA A 40 -1.46 14.44 1.70
C ALA A 40 -2.02 12.99 1.67
N GLY A 41 -1.37 12.04 2.34
CA GLY A 41 -1.81 10.63 2.37
C GLY A 41 -1.86 9.96 1.00
N ILE A 42 -1.04 10.43 0.05
CA ILE A 42 -1.10 9.97 -1.34
C ILE A 42 -0.35 8.67 -1.47
N GLU A 43 -1.03 7.60 -1.90
CA GLU A 43 -0.44 6.30 -2.21
C GLU A 43 -0.55 6.00 -3.70
N GLY A 44 0.40 5.22 -4.23
CA GLY A 44 0.31 4.86 -5.64
C GLY A 44 1.53 4.17 -6.21
N THR A 45 1.61 4.17 -7.53
CA THR A 45 2.71 3.55 -8.28
C THR A 45 3.25 4.50 -9.32
N VAL A 46 4.54 4.80 -9.22
CA VAL A 46 5.29 5.53 -10.24
C VAL A 46 5.85 4.50 -11.22
N GLN A 47 5.58 4.69 -12.52
CA GLN A 47 6.15 3.83 -13.57
C GLN A 47 7.21 4.59 -14.34
N LEU A 48 8.39 3.98 -14.46
CA LEU A 48 9.57 4.56 -15.08
C LEU A 48 10.04 3.71 -16.27
N ARG A 49 10.52 4.39 -17.32
CA ARG A 49 11.29 3.83 -18.43
C ARG A 49 12.76 4.17 -18.23
N LEU A 50 13.59 3.15 -18.14
CA LEU A 50 15.02 3.26 -17.92
C LEU A 50 15.76 2.95 -19.20
N THR A 51 16.83 3.69 -19.46
CA THR A 51 17.81 3.40 -20.51
C THR A 51 19.12 3.05 -19.84
N ILE A 52 19.50 1.78 -19.89
CA ILE A 52 20.69 1.23 -19.26
C ILE A 52 21.77 1.10 -20.33
N ASP A 53 22.95 1.60 -20.02
CA ASP A 53 24.12 1.53 -20.88
C ASP A 53 24.81 0.14 -20.79
N HIS A 54 25.71 -0.16 -21.72
CA HIS A 54 26.51 -1.39 -21.74
C HIS A 54 27.36 -1.58 -20.47
N SER A 55 27.72 -0.50 -19.78
CA SER A 55 28.38 -0.48 -18.48
C SER A 55 27.48 -0.88 -17.30
N GLY A 56 26.16 -0.99 -17.52
CA GLY A 56 25.17 -1.28 -16.48
C GLY A 56 24.66 -0.04 -15.72
N LEU A 57 25.10 1.16 -16.10
CA LEU A 57 24.64 2.41 -15.53
C LEU A 57 23.33 2.88 -16.18
N VAL A 58 22.46 3.51 -15.39
CA VAL A 58 21.22 4.12 -15.89
C VAL A 58 21.53 5.50 -16.47
N ARG A 59 21.46 5.63 -17.79
CA ARG A 59 21.83 6.85 -18.54
C ARG A 59 20.67 7.84 -18.68
N LYS A 60 19.46 7.32 -18.87
CA LYS A 60 18.23 8.13 -19.04
C LYS A 60 17.08 7.48 -18.28
N VAL A 61 16.31 8.32 -17.59
CA VAL A 61 15.08 7.93 -16.88
C VAL A 61 13.95 8.77 -17.47
N GLY A 62 12.88 8.11 -17.93
CA GLY A 62 11.65 8.75 -18.35
C GLY A 62 10.50 8.30 -17.48
N ILE A 63 9.61 9.20 -17.10
CA ILE A 63 8.40 8.87 -16.33
C ILE A 63 7.31 8.46 -17.35
N ILE A 64 6.75 7.26 -17.17
CA ILE A 64 5.60 6.79 -17.96
C ILE A 64 4.31 7.15 -17.23
N LYS A 65 4.28 6.93 -15.91
CA LYS A 65 3.15 7.25 -15.05
C LYS A 65 3.67 8.00 -13.84
N SER A 66 3.29 9.26 -13.72
CA SER A 66 3.57 10.13 -12.58
C SER A 66 2.59 9.87 -11.44
N LEU A 67 3.06 10.08 -10.21
CA LEU A 67 2.21 10.16 -9.03
C LEU A 67 2.16 11.60 -8.48
N GLY A 68 3.18 12.42 -8.74
CA GLY A 68 3.30 13.77 -8.19
C GLY A 68 3.73 13.81 -6.71
N TYR A 69 3.56 14.97 -6.07
CA TYR A 69 3.83 15.19 -4.63
C TYR A 69 5.26 14.86 -4.16
N GLY A 70 6.25 15.02 -5.04
CA GLY A 70 7.66 14.69 -4.76
C GLY A 70 8.03 13.22 -5.01
N CYS A 71 7.07 12.35 -5.32
CA CYS A 71 7.31 10.91 -5.49
C CYS A 71 8.09 10.60 -6.77
N ASP A 72 7.91 11.43 -7.80
CA ASP A 72 8.53 11.23 -9.10
C ASP A 72 10.04 11.54 -9.04
N GLU A 73 10.40 12.64 -8.38
CA GLU A 73 11.79 13.04 -8.14
C GLU A 73 12.54 12.01 -7.30
N GLU A 74 11.89 11.53 -6.23
CA GLU A 74 12.44 10.49 -5.38
C GLU A 74 12.63 9.17 -6.14
N ALA A 75 11.65 8.78 -6.95
CA ALA A 75 11.75 7.59 -7.78
C ALA A 75 12.93 7.70 -8.78
N ILE A 76 13.15 8.87 -9.38
CA ILE A 76 14.31 9.13 -10.25
C ILE A 76 15.62 8.99 -9.47
N ARG A 77 15.70 9.55 -8.25
CA ARG A 77 16.89 9.49 -7.40
C ARG A 77 17.30 8.05 -7.09
N VAL A 78 16.36 7.24 -6.60
CA VAL A 78 16.61 5.83 -6.26
C VAL A 78 17.07 5.05 -7.48
N VAL A 79 16.45 5.30 -8.64
CA VAL A 79 16.79 4.55 -9.85
C VAL A 79 18.14 4.93 -10.44
N LYS A 80 18.58 6.19 -10.29
CA LYS A 80 19.94 6.60 -10.67
C LYS A 80 21.02 5.90 -9.85
N MET A 81 20.71 5.44 -8.64
CA MET A 81 21.63 4.69 -7.78
C MET A 81 21.74 3.20 -8.17
N LEU A 82 20.83 2.70 -9.01
CA LEU A 82 20.84 1.30 -9.42
C LEU A 82 21.99 1.00 -10.39
N ARG A 83 22.67 -0.11 -10.14
CA ARG A 83 23.68 -0.69 -11.03
C ARG A 83 23.19 -2.03 -11.55
N PHE A 84 23.04 -2.14 -12.86
CA PHE A 84 22.65 -3.38 -13.52
C PHE A 84 23.89 -4.17 -13.96
N THR A 85 23.76 -5.48 -14.02
CA THR A 85 24.75 -6.35 -14.64
C THR A 85 24.34 -6.58 -16.09
N VAL A 86 25.21 -6.15 -17.00
CA VAL A 86 25.06 -6.40 -18.43
C VAL A 86 26.06 -7.49 -18.81
N PRO A 87 25.60 -8.67 -19.23
CA PRO A 87 26.48 -9.73 -19.72
C PRO A 87 27.15 -9.29 -21.04
N PRO A 88 28.41 -9.68 -21.28
CA PRO A 88 29.10 -9.36 -22.52
C PRO A 88 28.36 -9.99 -23.72
N PRO A 89 28.35 -9.32 -24.88
CA PRO A 89 27.77 -9.88 -26.08
C PRO A 89 28.49 -11.17 -26.46
N ALA A 90 27.75 -12.16 -26.97
CA ALA A 90 28.33 -13.42 -27.44
C ALA A 90 29.14 -13.29 -28.75
N SER A 91 29.28 -12.06 -29.25
CA SER A 91 29.91 -11.73 -30.53
C SER A 91 31.23 -11.03 -30.34
N HIS A 92 32.19 -11.33 -31.20
CA HIS A 92 33.49 -10.66 -31.29
C HIS A 92 33.40 -9.21 -31.80
N GLN A 93 32.21 -8.72 -32.18
CA GLN A 93 32.01 -7.32 -32.55
C GLN A 93 31.62 -6.46 -31.34
N LYS A 94 32.36 -5.35 -31.15
CA LYS A 94 32.05 -4.31 -30.16
C LYS A 94 30.78 -3.56 -30.55
N VAL A 95 29.62 -4.03 -30.09
CA VAL A 95 28.34 -3.35 -30.29
C VAL A 95 28.02 -2.46 -29.09
N ARG A 96 27.83 -1.15 -29.32
CA ARG A 96 27.27 -0.24 -28.30
C ARG A 96 25.78 -0.48 -28.20
N MET A 97 25.27 -0.73 -26.99
CA MET A 97 23.88 -1.09 -26.83
C MET A 97 23.23 -0.46 -25.62
N HIS A 98 21.99 -0.03 -25.82
CA HIS A 98 21.15 0.55 -24.80
C HIS A 98 19.97 -0.39 -24.52
N PHE A 99 19.77 -0.73 -23.24
CA PHE A 99 18.63 -1.55 -22.83
C PHE A 99 17.51 -0.68 -22.28
N HIS A 100 16.31 -0.87 -22.78
CA HIS A 100 15.11 -0.23 -22.24
C HIS A 100 14.40 -1.14 -21.25
N LYS A 101 14.17 -0.66 -20.02
CA LYS A 101 13.48 -1.43 -18.97
C LYS A 101 12.38 -0.61 -18.32
N LYS A 102 11.23 -1.24 -18.05
CA LYS A 102 10.15 -0.64 -17.27
C LYS A 102 10.29 -1.05 -15.81
N LEU A 103 10.19 -0.08 -14.90
CA LEU A 103 10.25 -0.31 -13.45
C LEU A 103 9.08 0.39 -12.78
N ASN A 104 8.43 -0.33 -11.86
CA ASN A 104 7.32 0.19 -11.07
C ASN A 104 7.79 0.32 -9.62
N ILE A 105 7.64 1.51 -9.04
CA ILE A 105 7.94 1.79 -7.64
C ILE A 105 6.62 2.08 -6.93
N HIS A 106 6.35 1.31 -5.88
CA HIS A 106 5.13 1.43 -5.10
C HIS A 106 5.40 2.31 -3.87
N PHE A 107 4.64 3.40 -3.77
CA PHE A 107 4.60 4.26 -2.60
C PHE A 107 3.37 3.88 -1.78
N ARG A 108 3.61 3.33 -0.59
CA ARG A 108 2.58 2.94 0.37
C ARG A 108 2.90 3.57 1.70
N LEU A 109 1.93 4.22 2.32
CA LEU A 109 2.05 4.62 3.70
C LEU A 109 1.93 3.34 4.55
N PRO A 110 2.73 3.20 5.62
CA PRO A 110 2.40 2.23 6.63
C PRO A 110 1.03 2.64 7.19
N LYS A 111 0.00 1.83 6.91
CA LYS A 111 -1.28 1.95 7.61
C LYS A 111 -0.92 1.89 9.09
N ALA A 112 -1.09 3.02 9.79
CA ALA A 112 -0.85 3.10 11.23
C ALA A 112 -1.52 1.87 11.83
N ALA A 113 -0.72 0.99 12.43
CA ALA A 113 -1.22 -0.27 12.97
C ALA A 113 -2.42 0.10 13.84
N ALA A 114 -3.61 -0.36 13.45
CA ALA A 114 -4.81 -0.14 14.24
C ALA A 114 -4.50 -0.76 15.60
N GLN A 115 -4.21 0.09 16.56
CA GLN A 115 -3.97 -0.33 17.92
C GLN A 115 -5.22 -1.09 18.35
N ASN A 116 -4.97 -2.25 18.91
CA ASN A 116 -5.95 -3.26 19.29
C ASN A 116 -7.04 -2.62 20.16
N VAL A 117 -8.15 -2.17 19.55
CA VAL A 117 -9.31 -1.68 20.29
C VAL A 117 -9.99 -2.92 20.87
N GLN A 118 -9.56 -3.33 22.06
CA GLN A 118 -10.27 -4.32 22.84
C GLN A 118 -11.70 -3.81 23.00
N ARG A 119 -12.66 -4.50 22.39
CA ARG A 119 -14.09 -4.22 22.60
C ARG A 119 -14.37 -4.59 24.05
N VAL A 120 -14.53 -3.60 24.92
CA VAL A 120 -15.11 -3.82 26.25
C VAL A 120 -16.56 -4.21 26.02
N GLN A 121 -16.88 -5.51 26.17
CA GLN A 121 -18.26 -5.97 26.15
C GLN A 121 -18.91 -5.62 27.49
N TYR A 122 -19.90 -4.74 27.48
CA TYR A 122 -20.73 -4.46 28.64
C TYR A 122 -21.77 -5.57 28.77
N ALA A 123 -21.56 -6.51 29.69
CA ALA A 123 -22.61 -7.42 30.13
C ALA A 123 -23.36 -6.74 31.29
N TYR A 124 -24.48 -6.08 30.98
CA TYR A 124 -25.45 -5.74 32.02
C TYR A 124 -26.19 -7.03 32.38
N THR A 125 -25.82 -7.66 33.50
CA THR A 125 -26.69 -8.66 34.12
C THR A 125 -27.84 -7.91 34.79
N ALA A 126 -28.94 -7.73 34.05
CA ALA A 126 -30.21 -7.37 34.66
C ALA A 126 -30.55 -8.46 35.69
N GLY A 127 -30.36 -8.14 36.96
CA GLY A 127 -30.80 -8.98 38.07
C GLY A 127 -32.27 -9.29 37.89
N LYS A 128 -32.62 -10.58 37.90
CA LYS A 128 -34.01 -11.05 37.89
C LYS A 128 -34.78 -10.31 38.98
N PRO A 129 -35.97 -9.73 38.69
CA PRO A 129 -36.80 -9.16 39.75
C PRO A 129 -37.21 -10.29 40.69
N GLN A 130 -36.71 -10.25 41.93
CA GLN A 130 -37.20 -11.07 43.02
C GLN A 130 -38.61 -10.59 43.31
N THR A 131 -39.61 -11.43 43.05
CA THR A 131 -40.99 -11.20 43.50
C THR A 131 -41.00 -11.23 45.02
N PRO A 132 -41.30 -10.11 45.72
CA PRO A 132 -41.55 -10.18 47.15
C PRO A 132 -42.94 -10.78 47.36
N ALA A 133 -42.97 -11.93 48.04
CA ALA A 133 -44.19 -12.54 48.54
C ALA A 133 -44.88 -11.57 49.54
N ALA A 134 -46.19 -11.45 49.35
CA ALA A 134 -47.15 -10.63 50.09
C ALA A 134 -46.88 -10.39 51.59
N SER A 135 -46.94 -9.12 52.01
CA SER A 135 -47.37 -8.70 53.35
C SER A 135 -48.05 -7.32 53.33
N GLN A 136 -49.38 -7.36 53.40
CA GLN A 136 -50.37 -6.45 54.03
C GLN A 136 -50.15 -4.91 54.13
N GLY A 137 -51.23 -4.17 53.77
CA GLY A 137 -51.52 -2.77 54.12
C GLY A 137 -51.00 -1.74 53.10
N TYR A 138 -51.74 -0.76 52.58
CA TYR A 138 -52.87 0.02 53.09
C TYR A 138 -53.84 0.36 51.95
N HIS A 139 -55.13 0.42 52.24
CA HIS A 139 -56.12 1.04 51.36
C HIS A 139 -56.07 2.56 51.56
N TYR A 140 -56.18 3.33 50.46
CA TYR A 140 -56.60 4.71 50.53
C TYR A 140 -57.76 4.90 49.53
N THR A 141 -58.82 5.54 50.01
CA THR A 141 -59.91 6.05 49.19
C THR A 141 -59.59 7.49 48.82
N ILE A 142 -59.62 7.80 47.52
CA ILE A 142 -59.72 9.18 47.05
C ILE A 142 -61.15 9.33 46.55
N SER A 143 -61.97 10.02 47.34
CA SER A 143 -63.25 10.56 46.87
C SER A 143 -62.96 11.87 46.14
N TRP A 144 -63.50 12.03 44.94
CA TRP A 144 -63.55 13.31 44.28
C TRP A 144 -64.97 13.60 43.81
N SER A 145 -65.55 14.63 44.42
CA SER A 145 -66.80 15.30 44.03
C SER A 145 -66.46 16.44 43.09
N ALA A 146 -67.07 16.44 41.90
CA ALA A 146 -67.40 17.64 41.12
C ALA A 146 -68.52 17.22 40.17
N LYS A 147 -69.78 17.35 40.61
CA LYS A 147 -70.66 18.53 40.51
C LYS A 147 -71.12 18.76 39.06
N SER A 148 -72.43 18.54 38.92
CA SER A 148 -73.36 18.70 37.81
C SER A 148 -73.27 20.02 37.06
N GLU A 149 -73.81 20.01 35.83
CA GLU A 149 -74.82 20.93 35.26
C GLU A 149 -74.74 20.78 33.72
N GLU A 150 -75.67 20.03 33.12
CA GLU A 150 -76.93 20.50 32.47
C GLU A 150 -76.66 21.15 31.10
N GLU A 151 -77.06 20.47 30.03
CA GLU A 151 -78.15 20.82 29.08
C GLU A 151 -77.63 21.72 27.95
N GLU A 152 -78.02 21.61 26.67
CA GLU A 152 -79.15 20.99 25.97
C GLU A 152 -78.71 20.65 24.54
#